data_AF-A0A352L2F9-F1
#
_entry.id   AF-A0A352L2F9-F1
#
_cell.length_a   1.000
_cell.length_b   1.000
_cell.length_c   1.000
_cell.angle_alpha   90.00
_cell.angle_beta   90.00
_cell.angle_gamma   90.00
#
_symmetry.space_group_name_H-M   'P 1'
#
loop_
_entity.id
_entity.type
_entity.pdbx_description
1 polymer ?
#
loop_
_entity_poly.entity_id
_entity_poly.type
_entity_poly.pdbx_seq_one_letter_code
_entity_poly.pdbx_strand_id
1 'polypeptide(L)'
;MTQYNSLLLPIITAEERSVRDRSLDIACQSLTIDQLLSECEVLDQFRRQSSNLYQRVRALFFLYAIHRFHLPPRLAAGGRESGRISPLAYSQMLNRRYPEAIDLFLSQQSTDGPSVTLSSALGEACHRLAFQTLADQVRRSVRTVRGNQWMFRTGHPADVPLTLRRELLQVSSETGTYPVLRERTSVRMDFSHSGWSDIFFLGMDFPEGARVINASIDLAVRGRHATPEPPIECSLRVIDEPVLRLASLDLDARAEITDLSEVFDFARDYLGLLKAAVIAAGLIPPGMEGCGGSVADVFSRMIGPGLGLEITSRVNDIPKGSRLAVSTNLLGS
;
A
#
# COMPACT_ATOMS: atom_id res chain seq x y z
N MET A 1 -37.92 -17.11 4.92
CA MET A 1 -36.82 -16.19 4.60
C MET A 1 -37.17 -14.85 5.22
N THR A 2 -36.83 -14.67 6.50
CA THR A 2 -37.07 -13.42 7.22
C THR A 2 -36.02 -12.43 6.71
N GLN A 3 -36.45 -11.49 5.87
CA GLN A 3 -35.64 -10.35 5.49
C GLN A 3 -35.47 -9.50 6.76
N TYR A 4 -34.38 -9.72 7.51
CA TYR A 4 -33.98 -8.78 8.54
C TYR A 4 -33.76 -7.45 7.82
N ASN A 5 -34.63 -6.47 8.07
CA ASN A 5 -34.43 -5.10 7.62
C ASN A 5 -33.18 -4.56 8.34
N SER A 6 -32.01 -4.75 7.74
CA SER A 6 -30.76 -4.19 8.25
C SER A 6 -30.82 -2.68 8.21
N LEU A 7 -30.47 -2.06 9.34
CA LEU A 7 -30.37 -0.61 9.48
C LEU A 7 -29.04 -0.08 8.94
N LEU A 8 -27.99 -0.91 8.98
CA LEU A 8 -26.63 -0.47 8.61
C LEU A 8 -26.32 -0.71 7.14
N LEU A 9 -26.85 -1.76 6.52
CA LEU A 9 -26.59 -2.08 5.13
C LEU A 9 -27.01 -0.95 4.16
N PRO A 10 -28.17 -0.28 4.31
CA PRO A 10 -28.54 0.86 3.47
C PRO A 10 -27.55 2.03 3.53
N ILE A 11 -26.85 2.23 4.64
CA ILE A 11 -25.81 3.28 4.77
C ILE A 11 -24.62 2.99 3.81
N ILE A 12 -24.42 1.72 3.46
CA ILE A 12 -23.37 1.28 2.53
C ILE A 12 -23.85 1.31 1.08
N THR A 13 -25.08 0.88 0.80
CA THR A 13 -25.55 0.57 -0.56
C THR A 13 -26.46 1.63 -1.17
N ALA A 14 -27.10 2.49 -0.38
CA ALA A 14 -28.05 3.47 -0.92
C ALA A 14 -27.34 4.53 -1.78
N GLU A 15 -28.01 4.94 -2.86
CA GLU A 15 -27.57 6.07 -3.68
C GLU A 15 -27.98 7.42 -3.06
N GLU A 16 -29.07 7.43 -2.29
CA GLU A 16 -29.59 8.63 -1.66
C GLU A 16 -28.66 9.11 -0.54
N ARG A 17 -28.12 10.33 -0.68
CA ARG A 17 -27.16 10.93 0.26
C ARG A 17 -27.71 11.02 1.69
N SER A 18 -29.00 11.32 1.85
CA SER A 18 -29.67 11.41 3.16
C SER A 18 -29.60 10.09 3.96
N VAL A 19 -29.52 8.95 3.27
CA VAL A 19 -29.41 7.61 3.86
C VAL A 19 -27.93 7.19 3.97
N ARG A 20 -27.16 7.36 2.89
CA ARG A 20 -25.77 6.91 2.77
C ARG A 20 -24.80 7.67 3.67
N ASP A 21 -25.01 8.98 3.82
CA ASP A 21 -24.09 9.88 4.51
C ASP A 21 -24.42 9.98 6.03
N ARG A 22 -25.18 9.01 6.55
CA ARG A 22 -25.50 8.90 7.98
C ARG A 22 -24.29 8.38 8.77
N SER A 23 -24.08 8.95 9.96
CA SER A 23 -23.06 8.47 10.89
C SER A 23 -23.39 7.08 11.43
N LEU A 24 -22.38 6.20 11.41
CA LEU A 24 -22.47 4.88 12.04
C LEU A 24 -22.74 5.01 13.54
N ASP A 25 -22.11 5.97 14.22
CA ASP A 25 -22.30 6.18 15.67
C ASP A 25 -23.77 6.44 16.00
N ILE A 26 -24.43 7.30 15.21
CA ILE A 26 -25.85 7.63 15.38
C ILE A 26 -26.71 6.39 15.10
N ALA A 27 -26.40 5.63 14.05
CA ALA A 27 -27.16 4.44 13.70
C ALA A 27 -27.03 3.32 14.75
N CYS A 28 -25.87 3.19 15.41
CA CYS A 28 -25.61 2.19 16.43
C CYS A 28 -26.03 2.61 17.85
N GLN A 29 -26.34 3.90 18.08
CA GLN A 29 -26.54 4.43 19.43
C GLN A 29 -27.68 3.73 20.19
N SER A 30 -28.83 3.54 19.54
CA SER A 30 -30.04 2.95 20.14
C SER A 30 -30.08 1.42 20.08
N LEU A 31 -29.10 0.77 19.44
CA LEU A 31 -29.12 -0.68 19.26
C LEU A 31 -28.68 -1.42 20.51
N THR A 32 -29.40 -2.50 20.82
CA THR A 32 -29.02 -3.47 21.85
C THR A 32 -27.85 -4.33 21.37
N ILE A 33 -27.26 -5.12 22.28
CA ILE A 33 -26.19 -6.07 21.92
C ILE A 33 -26.67 -7.02 20.82
N ASP A 34 -27.84 -7.63 20.98
CA ASP A 34 -28.37 -8.61 20.02
C ASP A 34 -28.67 -7.98 18.64
N GLN A 35 -29.16 -6.74 18.63
CA GLN A 35 -29.36 -6.00 17.38
C GLN A 35 -28.04 -5.69 16.69
N LEU A 36 -27.02 -5.25 17.43
CA LEU A 36 -25.68 -5.01 16.87
C LEU A 36 -25.06 -6.30 16.30
N LEU A 37 -25.23 -7.43 16.99
CA LEU A 37 -24.75 -8.72 16.51
C LEU A 37 -25.49 -9.20 15.26
N SER A 38 -26.81 -8.98 15.19
CA SER A 38 -27.59 -9.27 13.99
C SER A 38 -27.15 -8.41 12.80
N GLU A 39 -26.88 -7.11 13.02
CA GLU A 39 -26.31 -6.25 11.97
C GLU A 39 -24.91 -6.70 11.54
N CYS A 40 -24.07 -7.14 12.48
CA CYS A 40 -22.76 -7.74 12.16
C CYS A 40 -22.90 -8.98 11.27
N GLU A 41 -23.85 -9.88 11.56
CA GLU A 41 -24.09 -11.07 10.74
C GLU A 41 -24.49 -10.69 9.29
N VAL A 42 -25.40 -9.73 9.14
CA VAL A 42 -25.82 -9.24 7.81
C VAL A 42 -24.65 -8.60 7.07
N LEU A 43 -23.85 -7.76 7.74
CA LEU A 43 -22.66 -7.14 7.14
C LEU A 43 -21.59 -8.17 6.75
N ASP A 44 -21.40 -9.22 7.58
CA ASP A 44 -20.45 -10.30 7.30
C ASP A 44 -20.86 -11.14 6.08
N GLN A 45 -22.15 -11.46 5.97
CA GLN A 45 -22.69 -12.14 4.79
C GLN A 45 -22.55 -11.26 3.54
N PHE A 46 -22.93 -9.98 3.65
CA PHE A 46 -22.88 -9.04 2.54
C PHE A 46 -21.46 -8.86 1.99
N ARG A 47 -20.44 -8.68 2.84
CA ARG A 47 -19.04 -8.50 2.40
C ARG A 47 -18.50 -9.71 1.64
N ARG A 48 -19.00 -10.93 1.89
CA ARG A 48 -18.57 -12.15 1.21
C ARG A 48 -19.17 -12.27 -0.19
N GLN A 49 -20.34 -11.68 -0.41
CA GLN A 49 -21.09 -11.79 -1.65
C GLN A 49 -20.93 -10.57 -2.57
N SER A 50 -20.66 -9.38 -2.00
CA SER A 50 -20.53 -8.15 -2.78
C SER A 50 -19.32 -8.21 -3.73
N SER A 51 -19.57 -7.92 -5.00
CA SER A 51 -18.54 -7.74 -6.03
C SER A 51 -17.95 -6.32 -6.02
N ASN A 52 -18.61 -5.37 -5.37
CA ASN A 52 -18.16 -3.98 -5.28
C ASN A 52 -17.12 -3.83 -4.16
N LEU A 53 -15.94 -3.31 -4.49
CA LEU A 53 -14.81 -3.20 -3.57
C LEU A 53 -15.12 -2.22 -2.42
N TYR A 54 -15.59 -1.03 -2.73
CA TYR A 54 -15.95 -0.01 -1.75
C TYR A 54 -16.96 -0.51 -0.73
N GLN A 55 -18.04 -1.15 -1.20
CA GLN A 55 -19.08 -1.70 -0.33
C GLN A 55 -18.52 -2.79 0.58
N ARG A 56 -17.70 -3.71 0.04
CA ARG A 56 -17.05 -4.77 0.82
C ARG A 56 -16.11 -4.22 1.89
N VAL A 57 -15.29 -3.23 1.53
CA VAL A 57 -14.34 -2.59 2.46
C VAL A 57 -15.08 -1.77 3.51
N ARG A 58 -16.14 -1.03 3.15
CA ARG A 58 -16.97 -0.31 4.12
C ARG A 58 -17.66 -1.27 5.09
N ALA A 59 -18.17 -2.40 4.62
CA ALA A 59 -18.75 -3.41 5.51
C ALA A 59 -17.71 -3.95 6.51
N LEU A 60 -16.47 -4.21 6.08
CA LEU A 60 -15.38 -4.61 6.97
C LEU A 60 -15.02 -3.52 8.00
N PHE A 61 -15.01 -2.25 7.60
CA PHE A 61 -14.76 -1.14 8.54
C PHE A 61 -15.94 -0.89 9.49
N PHE A 62 -17.18 -1.13 9.06
CA PHE A 62 -18.34 -1.10 9.95
C PHE A 62 -18.26 -2.23 10.97
N LEU A 63 -17.95 -3.46 10.53
CA LEU A 63 -17.70 -4.60 11.43
C LEU A 63 -16.59 -4.27 12.44
N TYR A 64 -15.46 -3.74 11.97
CA TYR A 64 -14.38 -3.27 12.84
C TYR A 64 -14.88 -2.25 13.86
N ALA A 65 -15.57 -1.20 13.42
CA ALA A 65 -16.03 -0.13 14.31
C ALA A 65 -17.04 -0.63 15.35
N ILE A 66 -17.98 -1.49 14.95
CA ILE A 66 -18.95 -2.11 15.86
C ILE A 66 -18.24 -2.95 16.91
N HIS A 67 -17.33 -3.83 16.47
CA HIS A 67 -16.58 -4.71 17.36
C HIS A 67 -15.57 -3.97 18.25
N ARG A 68 -15.05 -2.83 17.81
CA ARG A 68 -14.01 -2.08 18.52
C ARG A 68 -14.55 -1.00 19.45
N PHE A 69 -15.69 -0.38 19.11
CA PHE A 69 -16.19 0.82 19.77
C PHE A 69 -17.63 0.71 20.27
N HIS A 70 -18.52 -0.02 19.58
CA HIS A 70 -19.94 -0.08 19.98
C HIS A 70 -20.30 -1.25 20.89
N LEU A 71 -19.78 -2.45 20.60
CA LEU A 71 -20.01 -3.63 21.42
C LEU A 71 -19.27 -3.59 22.77
N PRO A 72 -17.98 -3.18 22.85
CA PRO A 72 -17.23 -3.32 24.10
C PRO A 72 -17.84 -2.62 25.33
N PRO A 73 -18.30 -1.35 25.25
CA PRO A 73 -18.90 -0.69 26.41
C PRO A 73 -20.19 -1.39 26.91
N ARG A 74 -20.99 -1.92 25.98
CA ARG A 74 -22.25 -2.63 26.29
C ARG A 74 -21.98 -4.01 26.89
N LEU A 75 -21.01 -4.73 26.35
CA LEU A 75 -20.60 -6.05 26.85
C LEU A 75 -19.97 -5.95 28.23
N ALA A 76 -19.14 -4.92 28.48
CA ALA A 76 -18.56 -4.66 29.79
C ALA A 76 -19.64 -4.37 30.84
N ALA A 77 -20.60 -3.50 30.52
CA ALA A 77 -21.74 -3.21 31.39
C ALA A 77 -22.61 -4.45 31.69
N GLY A 78 -22.65 -5.42 30.77
CA GLY A 78 -23.32 -6.71 30.94
C GLY A 78 -22.48 -7.80 31.63
N GLY A 79 -21.31 -7.46 32.19
CA GLY A 79 -20.44 -8.41 32.89
C GLY A 79 -19.65 -9.36 31.97
N ARG A 80 -19.52 -9.04 30.68
CA ARG A 80 -18.85 -9.87 29.65
C ARG A 80 -17.49 -9.30 29.22
N GLU A 81 -16.71 -8.81 30.18
CA GLU A 81 -15.41 -8.17 29.94
C GLU A 81 -14.32 -9.14 29.46
N SER A 82 -14.32 -10.35 29.99
CA SER A 82 -13.30 -11.35 29.69
C SER A 82 -13.89 -12.58 29.00
N GLY A 83 -13.16 -13.11 28.02
CA GLY A 83 -13.46 -14.37 27.36
C GLY A 83 -12.18 -15.11 26.97
N ARG A 84 -12.32 -16.27 26.35
CA ARG A 84 -11.18 -17.04 25.81
C ARG A 84 -10.99 -16.69 24.35
N ILE A 85 -9.76 -16.83 23.85
CA ILE A 85 -9.45 -16.77 22.42
C ILE A 85 -8.93 -18.14 22.01
N SER A 86 -9.55 -18.73 20.98
CA SER A 86 -9.06 -19.98 20.39
C SER A 86 -7.60 -19.83 19.92
N PRO A 87 -6.66 -20.67 20.40
CA PRO A 87 -5.28 -20.65 19.94
C PRO A 87 -5.16 -20.91 18.44
N LEU A 88 -6.05 -21.73 17.87
CA LEU A 88 -6.11 -22.00 16.45
C LEU A 88 -6.48 -20.73 15.67
N ALA A 89 -7.50 -20.00 16.11
CA ALA A 89 -7.93 -18.76 15.47
C ALA A 89 -6.84 -17.68 15.54
N TYR A 90 -6.15 -17.59 16.69
CA TYR A 90 -5.00 -16.70 16.85
C TYR A 90 -3.83 -17.07 15.90
N SER A 91 -3.57 -18.37 15.71
CA SER A 91 -2.57 -18.83 14.73
C SER A 91 -2.94 -18.42 13.30
N GLN A 92 -4.22 -18.50 12.91
CA GLN A 92 -4.66 -18.02 11.59
C GLN A 92 -4.41 -16.51 11.41
N MET A 93 -4.63 -15.70 12.45
CA MET A 93 -4.30 -14.27 12.45
C MET A 93 -2.81 -14.02 12.16
N LEU A 94 -1.91 -14.72 12.86
CA LEU A 94 -0.46 -14.58 12.66
C LEU A 94 -0.02 -14.96 11.25
N ASN A 95 -0.67 -15.96 10.67
CA ASN A 95 -0.43 -16.43 9.31
C ASN A 95 -1.15 -15.60 8.24
N ARG A 96 -1.74 -14.44 8.60
CA ARG A 96 -2.48 -13.53 7.71
C ARG A 96 -3.66 -14.20 6.98
N ARG A 97 -4.23 -15.24 7.58
CA ARG A 97 -5.43 -15.98 7.14
C ARG A 97 -6.65 -15.42 7.87
N TYR A 98 -6.95 -14.15 7.58
CA TYR A 98 -7.97 -13.40 8.32
C TYR A 98 -9.41 -13.92 8.09
N PRO A 99 -9.83 -14.33 6.88
CA PRO A 99 -11.16 -14.92 6.69
C PRO A 99 -11.39 -16.14 7.59
N GLU A 100 -10.42 -17.05 7.65
CA GLU A 100 -10.46 -18.26 8.47
C GLU A 100 -10.44 -17.93 9.96
N ALA A 101 -9.65 -16.92 10.36
CA ALA A 101 -9.65 -16.45 11.75
C ALA A 101 -11.02 -15.89 12.16
N ILE A 102 -11.65 -15.08 11.31
CA ILE A 102 -12.98 -14.52 11.56
C ILE A 102 -14.01 -15.64 11.71
N ASP A 103 -14.01 -16.64 10.82
CA ASP A 103 -14.94 -17.77 10.90
C ASP A 103 -14.80 -18.53 12.23
N LEU A 104 -13.56 -18.75 12.68
CA LEU A 104 -13.30 -19.40 13.97
C LEU A 104 -13.73 -18.53 15.17
N PHE A 105 -13.50 -17.23 15.13
CA PHE A 105 -13.96 -16.32 16.19
C PHE A 105 -15.48 -16.22 16.25
N LEU A 106 -16.17 -16.15 15.11
CA LEU A 106 -17.63 -16.13 15.04
C LEU A 106 -18.22 -17.47 15.54
N SER A 107 -17.63 -18.61 15.17
CA SER A 107 -18.03 -19.91 15.71
C SER A 107 -17.78 -20.04 17.21
N GLN A 108 -16.71 -19.42 17.72
CA GLN A 108 -16.47 -19.39 19.15
C GLN A 108 -17.51 -18.50 19.86
N GLN A 109 -17.82 -17.34 19.29
CA GLN A 109 -18.83 -16.42 19.80
C GLN A 109 -20.23 -17.05 19.84
N SER A 110 -20.60 -17.87 18.86
CA SER A 110 -21.89 -18.56 18.86
C SER A 110 -22.00 -19.62 19.95
N THR A 111 -20.87 -20.19 20.39
CA THR A 111 -20.81 -21.23 21.42
C THR A 111 -20.69 -20.64 22.83
N ASP A 112 -19.73 -19.73 23.02
CA ASP A 112 -19.36 -19.17 24.33
C ASP A 112 -20.15 -17.88 24.66
N GLY A 113 -20.81 -17.30 23.67
CA GLY A 113 -21.41 -15.97 23.74
C GLY A 113 -20.41 -14.83 23.42
N PRO A 114 -20.91 -13.60 23.22
CA PRO A 114 -20.06 -12.45 22.94
C PRO A 114 -19.33 -11.98 24.21
N SER A 115 -18.07 -11.59 24.06
CA SER A 115 -17.25 -10.97 25.12
C SER A 115 -16.42 -9.83 24.53
N VAL A 116 -15.96 -8.91 25.38
CA VAL A 116 -15.04 -7.83 24.93
C VAL A 116 -13.77 -8.42 24.32
N THR A 117 -13.26 -9.51 24.88
CA THR A 117 -12.08 -10.23 24.35
C THR A 117 -12.30 -10.72 22.92
N LEU A 118 -13.42 -11.42 22.64
CA LEU A 118 -13.74 -11.89 21.28
C LEU A 118 -14.03 -10.72 20.34
N SER A 119 -14.73 -9.69 20.81
CA SER A 119 -15.02 -8.50 20.02
C SER A 119 -13.73 -7.78 19.61
N SER A 120 -12.73 -7.69 20.50
CA SER A 120 -11.41 -7.14 20.15
C SER A 120 -10.71 -7.95 19.06
N ALA A 121 -10.78 -9.28 19.13
CA ALA A 121 -10.17 -10.16 18.13
C ALA A 121 -10.86 -10.05 16.76
N LEU A 122 -12.20 -10.06 16.74
CA LEU A 122 -13.00 -9.86 15.53
C LEU A 122 -12.78 -8.48 14.91
N GLY A 123 -12.71 -7.43 15.73
CA GLY A 123 -12.40 -6.08 15.27
C GLY A 123 -11.06 -6.02 14.55
N GLU A 124 -9.99 -6.52 15.19
CA GLU A 124 -8.65 -6.53 14.58
C GLU A 124 -8.62 -7.39 13.30
N ALA A 125 -9.27 -8.55 13.29
CA ALA A 125 -9.35 -9.41 12.11
C ALA A 125 -10.07 -8.73 10.94
N CYS A 126 -11.21 -8.07 11.19
CA CYS A 126 -11.94 -7.31 10.17
C CYS A 126 -11.12 -6.13 9.64
N HIS A 127 -10.42 -5.42 10.52
CA HIS A 127 -9.54 -4.31 10.17
C HIS A 127 -8.39 -4.77 9.25
N ARG A 128 -7.70 -5.85 9.63
CA ARG A 128 -6.62 -6.45 8.82
C ARG A 128 -7.13 -6.95 7.47
N LEU A 129 -8.29 -7.60 7.45
CA LEU A 129 -8.91 -8.08 6.21
C LEU A 129 -9.32 -6.91 5.30
N ALA A 130 -9.77 -5.77 5.84
CA ALA A 130 -10.08 -4.58 5.05
C ALA A 130 -8.86 -4.09 4.27
N PHE A 131 -7.71 -3.95 4.95
CA PHE A 131 -6.45 -3.56 4.32
C PHE A 131 -5.90 -4.62 3.36
N GLN A 132 -5.99 -5.90 3.69
CA GLN A 132 -5.60 -6.97 2.77
C GLN A 132 -6.44 -6.93 1.49
N THR A 133 -7.75 -6.73 1.62
CA THR A 133 -8.68 -6.63 0.50
C THR A 133 -8.31 -5.47 -0.44
N LEU A 134 -7.91 -4.32 0.11
CA LEU A 134 -7.43 -3.19 -0.67
C LEU A 134 -6.10 -3.50 -1.37
N ALA A 135 -5.13 -4.05 -0.64
CA ALA A 135 -3.83 -4.41 -1.18
C ALA A 135 -3.93 -5.44 -2.31
N ASP A 136 -4.80 -6.43 -2.16
CA ASP A 136 -5.02 -7.47 -3.17
C ASP A 136 -5.67 -6.91 -4.44
N GLN A 137 -6.55 -5.91 -4.31
CA GLN A 137 -7.07 -5.21 -5.48
C GLN A 137 -5.95 -4.47 -6.21
N VAL A 138 -5.10 -3.72 -5.50
CA VAL A 138 -3.98 -3.00 -6.13
C VAL A 138 -3.07 -3.98 -6.86
N ARG A 139 -2.68 -5.08 -6.21
CA ARG A 139 -1.87 -6.15 -6.83
C ARG A 139 -2.54 -6.71 -8.08
N ARG A 140 -3.84 -7.00 -8.02
CA ARG A 140 -4.61 -7.51 -9.16
C ARG A 140 -4.57 -6.52 -10.32
N SER A 141 -4.89 -5.24 -10.07
CA SER A 141 -4.88 -4.19 -11.10
C SER A 141 -3.52 -4.10 -11.79
N VAL A 142 -2.43 -4.01 -11.02
CA VAL A 142 -1.06 -3.90 -11.56
C VAL A 142 -0.69 -5.15 -12.37
N ARG A 143 -1.02 -6.36 -11.88
CA ARG A 143 -0.71 -7.63 -12.55
C ARG A 143 -1.49 -7.86 -13.83
N THR A 144 -2.72 -7.35 -13.93
CA THR A 144 -3.58 -7.54 -15.11
C THR A 144 -3.17 -6.68 -16.31
N VAL A 145 -2.47 -5.57 -16.09
CA VAL A 145 -1.96 -4.71 -17.18
C VAL A 145 -0.96 -5.49 -18.03
N ARG A 146 -1.26 -5.64 -19.33
CA ARG A 146 -0.45 -6.43 -20.27
C ARG A 146 1.04 -6.06 -20.23
N GLY A 147 1.35 -4.77 -20.14
CA GLY A 147 2.73 -4.25 -20.08
C GLY A 147 3.50 -4.67 -18.83
N ASN A 148 2.81 -5.04 -17.74
CA ASN A 148 3.44 -5.40 -16.47
C ASN A 148 3.58 -6.92 -16.28
N GLN A 149 2.93 -7.74 -17.12
CA GLN A 149 2.86 -9.19 -16.90
C GLN A 149 4.24 -9.86 -16.85
N TRP A 150 5.22 -9.34 -17.60
CA TRP A 150 6.58 -9.87 -17.61
C TRP A 150 7.23 -9.76 -16.22
N MET A 151 7.02 -8.64 -15.51
CA MET A 151 7.59 -8.41 -14.18
C MET A 151 7.13 -9.44 -13.15
N PHE A 152 5.90 -9.97 -13.29
CA PHE A 152 5.38 -11.02 -12.39
C PHE A 152 5.71 -12.45 -12.85
N ARG A 153 6.26 -12.62 -14.06
CA ARG A 153 6.64 -13.93 -14.62
C ARG A 153 8.14 -14.17 -14.55
N THR A 154 8.96 -13.11 -14.48
CA THR A 154 10.40 -13.19 -14.30
C THR A 154 10.71 -13.63 -12.87
N GLY A 155 10.80 -14.94 -12.65
CA GLY A 155 11.06 -15.56 -11.34
C GLY A 155 12.52 -15.83 -11.03
N HIS A 156 13.40 -15.74 -12.02
CA HIS A 156 14.81 -16.07 -11.89
C HIS A 156 15.70 -14.98 -12.53
N PRO A 157 16.87 -14.65 -11.95
CA PRO A 157 17.80 -13.65 -12.49
C PRO A 157 18.13 -13.80 -13.98
N ALA A 158 18.26 -15.06 -14.44
CA ALA A 158 18.56 -15.37 -15.84
C ALA A 158 17.49 -14.93 -16.85
N ASP A 159 16.24 -14.75 -16.39
CA ASP A 159 15.08 -14.44 -17.23
C ASP A 159 14.80 -12.94 -17.36
N VAL A 160 15.70 -12.09 -16.84
CA VAL A 160 15.59 -10.63 -16.93
C VAL A 160 15.66 -10.19 -18.40
N PRO A 161 14.63 -9.52 -18.92
CA PRO A 161 14.61 -9.08 -20.30
C PRO A 161 15.25 -7.69 -20.50
N LEU A 162 15.49 -6.96 -19.41
CA LEU A 162 16.03 -5.59 -19.48
C LEU A 162 17.52 -5.61 -19.82
N THR A 163 17.93 -4.58 -20.54
CA THR A 163 19.34 -4.27 -20.83
C THR A 163 19.53 -2.77 -20.75
N LEU A 164 20.72 -2.34 -20.33
CA LEU A 164 21.04 -0.91 -20.30
C LEU A 164 21.54 -0.42 -21.67
N ARG A 165 21.31 0.86 -21.94
CA ARG A 165 21.83 1.53 -23.14
C ARG A 165 23.36 1.45 -23.17
N ARG A 166 23.93 1.11 -24.33
CA ARG A 166 25.38 0.87 -24.50
C ARG A 166 26.21 2.09 -24.15
N GLU A 167 25.67 3.28 -24.38
CA GLU A 167 26.28 4.56 -24.08
C GLU A 167 26.58 4.71 -22.57
N LEU A 168 25.76 4.11 -21.70
CA LEU A 168 25.97 4.11 -20.24
C LEU A 168 27.00 3.07 -19.77
N LEU A 169 27.38 2.13 -20.64
CA LEU A 169 28.38 1.08 -20.38
C LEU A 169 29.78 1.46 -20.89
N GLN A 170 29.93 2.63 -21.51
CA GLN A 170 31.21 3.10 -22.04
C GLN A 170 31.84 4.11 -21.09
N VAL A 171 32.99 3.74 -20.52
CA VAL A 171 33.78 4.66 -19.69
C VAL A 171 34.17 5.88 -20.52
N SER A 172 33.88 7.07 -19.99
CA SER A 172 34.27 8.34 -20.61
C SER A 172 35.79 8.47 -20.58
N SER A 173 36.40 8.73 -21.75
CA SER A 173 37.84 8.96 -21.86
C SER A 173 38.32 10.23 -21.16
N GLU A 174 37.43 11.18 -20.92
CA GLU A 174 37.75 12.46 -20.27
C GLU A 174 37.79 12.32 -18.74
N THR A 175 36.84 11.58 -18.17
CA THR A 175 36.68 11.49 -16.71
C THR A 175 37.19 10.17 -16.12
N GLY A 176 37.41 9.15 -16.94
CA GLY A 176 37.73 7.80 -16.49
C GLY A 176 36.59 7.10 -15.75
N THR A 177 35.35 7.60 -15.88
CA THR A 177 34.16 7.07 -15.17
C THR A 177 33.02 6.73 -16.13
N TYR A 178 32.08 5.90 -15.69
CA TYR A 178 30.84 5.65 -16.43
C TYR A 178 29.96 6.90 -16.48
N PRO A 179 29.25 7.16 -17.59
CA PRO A 179 28.30 8.27 -17.69
C PRO A 179 27.20 8.18 -16.63
N VAL A 180 26.79 9.34 -16.14
CA VAL A 180 25.70 9.48 -15.17
C VAL A 180 24.43 9.90 -15.92
N LEU A 181 23.42 9.04 -15.92
CA LEU A 181 22.07 9.42 -16.31
C LEU A 181 21.48 10.27 -15.18
N ARG A 182 20.94 11.45 -15.51
CA ARG A 182 20.36 12.38 -14.53
C ARG A 182 18.94 12.74 -14.93
N GLU A 183 18.02 12.58 -14.00
CA GLU A 183 16.62 12.98 -14.13
C GLU A 183 16.33 14.14 -13.16
N ARG A 184 15.58 15.15 -13.62
CA ARG A 184 15.17 16.30 -12.83
C ARG A 184 13.66 16.46 -12.92
N THR A 185 12.96 16.26 -11.82
CA THR A 185 11.50 16.14 -11.82
C THR A 185 10.84 17.25 -11.01
N SER A 186 9.89 17.93 -11.63
CA SER A 186 9.02 18.93 -10.99
C SER A 186 8.11 18.27 -9.95
N VAL A 187 7.61 19.05 -8.99
CA VAL A 187 6.62 18.56 -8.01
C VAL A 187 5.19 18.82 -8.47
N ARG A 188 4.22 18.15 -7.83
CA ARG A 188 2.81 18.30 -8.18
C ARG A 188 2.14 19.29 -7.24
N MET A 189 1.57 20.37 -7.78
CA MET A 189 0.68 21.27 -7.05
C MET A 189 -0.78 20.98 -7.41
N ASP A 190 -1.60 20.78 -6.39
CA ASP A 190 -3.05 20.55 -6.54
C ASP A 190 -3.80 21.87 -6.32
N PHE A 191 -4.58 22.32 -7.32
CA PHE A 191 -5.33 23.58 -7.24
C PHE A 191 -6.74 23.39 -6.68
N SER A 192 -7.37 22.26 -6.97
CA SER A 192 -8.76 22.02 -6.57
C SER A 192 -8.88 21.47 -5.15
N HIS A 193 -7.75 21.02 -4.56
CA HIS A 193 -7.65 20.47 -3.21
C HIS A 193 -8.62 19.31 -2.93
N SER A 194 -9.27 18.75 -3.97
CA SER A 194 -10.56 18.04 -4.06
C SER A 194 -10.90 16.98 -2.99
N GLY A 195 -10.66 17.23 -1.70
CA GLY A 195 -10.81 16.29 -0.60
C GLY A 195 -10.09 14.95 -0.79
N TRP A 196 -8.95 14.92 -1.51
CA TRP A 196 -8.32 13.67 -1.96
C TRP A 196 -9.19 12.85 -2.94
N SER A 197 -9.89 13.49 -3.87
CA SER A 197 -10.76 12.81 -4.84
C SER A 197 -10.01 11.82 -5.74
N ASP A 198 -8.71 11.98 -5.93
CA ASP A 198 -7.86 11.12 -6.75
C ASP A 198 -7.33 9.88 -5.99
N ILE A 199 -7.82 9.61 -4.78
CA ILE A 199 -7.44 8.39 -4.05
C ILE A 199 -7.97 7.15 -4.76
N PHE A 200 -7.13 6.13 -4.78
CA PHE A 200 -7.43 4.81 -5.35
C PHE A 200 -8.82 4.29 -4.98
N PHE A 201 -9.24 4.50 -3.73
CA PHE A 201 -10.52 4.02 -3.22
C PHE A 201 -11.73 4.71 -3.86
N LEU A 202 -11.65 6.02 -4.13
CA LEU A 202 -12.73 6.75 -4.81
C LEU A 202 -12.69 6.51 -6.32
N GLY A 203 -11.50 6.53 -6.92
CA GLY A 203 -11.33 6.38 -8.37
C GLY A 203 -11.79 5.03 -8.94
N MET A 204 -11.75 3.96 -8.13
CA MET A 204 -12.20 2.63 -8.57
C MET A 204 -13.73 2.48 -8.60
N ASP A 205 -14.44 3.15 -7.69
CA ASP A 205 -15.88 2.92 -7.48
C ASP A 205 -16.77 4.13 -7.82
N PHE A 206 -16.22 5.35 -7.83
CA PHE A 206 -16.88 6.58 -8.29
C PHE A 206 -15.93 7.44 -9.16
N PRO A 207 -15.52 6.93 -10.34
CA PRO A 207 -14.55 7.59 -11.20
C PRO A 207 -14.98 8.98 -11.65
N GLU A 208 -16.30 9.24 -11.77
CA GLU A 208 -16.83 10.53 -12.16
C GLU A 208 -16.54 11.62 -11.12
N GLY A 209 -16.47 11.24 -9.83
CA GLY A 209 -16.12 12.13 -8.73
C GLY A 209 -14.61 12.24 -8.48
N ALA A 210 -13.82 11.30 -9.00
CA ALA A 210 -12.38 11.27 -8.86
C ALA A 210 -11.66 12.21 -9.84
N ARG A 211 -11.98 13.50 -9.76
CA ARG A 211 -11.42 14.55 -10.63
C ARG A 211 -10.50 15.47 -9.85
N VAL A 212 -9.34 15.77 -10.43
CA VAL A 212 -8.34 16.67 -9.88
C VAL A 212 -7.85 17.62 -10.97
N ILE A 213 -7.62 18.88 -10.60
CA ILE A 213 -6.88 19.84 -11.44
C ILE A 213 -5.56 20.13 -10.73
N ASN A 214 -4.47 19.69 -11.34
CA ASN A 214 -3.12 19.87 -10.81
C ASN A 214 -2.16 20.33 -11.91
N ALA A 215 -0.98 20.80 -11.50
CA ALA A 215 0.11 21.13 -12.41
C ALA A 215 1.45 20.67 -11.84
N SER A 216 2.36 20.33 -12.76
CA SER A 216 3.79 20.19 -12.45
C SER A 216 4.39 21.58 -12.28
N ILE A 217 5.05 21.82 -11.15
CA ILE A 217 5.68 23.09 -10.82
C ILE A 217 7.13 22.90 -10.38
N ASP A 218 7.95 23.85 -10.80
CA ASP A 218 9.30 24.02 -10.30
C ASP A 218 9.30 24.98 -9.11
N LEU A 219 10.30 24.85 -8.23
CA LEU A 219 10.37 25.63 -7.00
C LEU A 219 11.58 26.55 -7.00
N ALA A 220 11.42 27.72 -6.39
CA ALA A 220 12.51 28.62 -6.06
C ALA A 220 12.30 29.23 -4.68
N VAL A 221 13.35 29.19 -3.86
CA VAL A 221 13.43 30.02 -2.65
C VAL A 221 13.78 31.46 -3.06
N ARG A 222 12.88 32.39 -2.77
CA ARG A 222 13.04 33.83 -3.07
C ARG A 222 14.34 34.37 -2.49
N GLY A 223 15.12 35.06 -3.32
CA GLY A 223 16.41 35.64 -2.93
C GLY A 223 17.59 34.68 -2.92
N ARG A 224 17.36 33.36 -3.06
CA ARG A 224 18.42 32.34 -3.20
C ARG A 224 18.54 31.83 -4.63
N HIS A 225 17.42 31.64 -5.32
CA HIS A 225 17.40 31.13 -6.69
C HIS A 225 17.12 32.26 -7.69
N ALA A 226 17.79 32.20 -8.85
CA ALA A 226 17.55 33.13 -9.96
C ALA A 226 16.24 32.82 -10.69
N THR A 227 15.92 31.53 -10.84
CA THR A 227 14.71 31.01 -11.49
C THR A 227 14.20 29.78 -10.74
N PRO A 228 12.91 29.42 -10.85
CA PRO A 228 12.40 28.12 -10.40
C PRO A 228 13.14 26.96 -11.06
N GLU A 229 13.40 25.91 -10.30
CA GLU A 229 14.04 24.68 -10.78
C GLU A 229 13.31 23.43 -10.26
N PRO A 230 13.43 22.28 -10.95
CA PRO A 230 12.91 21.01 -10.45
C PRO A 230 13.60 20.63 -9.13
N PRO A 231 12.84 20.38 -8.04
CA PRO A 231 13.43 20.15 -6.72
C PRO A 231 13.82 18.70 -6.47
N ILE A 232 13.38 17.76 -7.31
CA ILE A 232 13.73 16.34 -7.23
C ILE A 232 14.79 16.06 -8.28
N GLU A 233 15.86 15.39 -7.86
CA GLU A 233 16.94 14.96 -8.73
C GLU A 233 17.29 13.51 -8.42
N CYS A 234 17.32 12.70 -9.48
CA CYS A 234 17.75 11.32 -9.42
C CYS A 234 18.91 11.11 -10.38
N SER A 235 19.80 10.18 -10.06
CA SER A 235 20.82 9.75 -10.98
C SER A 235 21.03 8.26 -10.94
N LEU A 236 21.43 7.71 -12.09
CA LEU A 236 21.80 6.32 -12.26
C LEU A 236 23.15 6.26 -12.97
N ARG A 237 24.05 5.44 -12.45
CA ARG A 237 25.32 5.11 -13.10
C ARG A 237 25.69 3.65 -12.92
N VAL A 238 26.50 3.15 -13.83
CA VAL A 238 27.14 1.84 -13.71
C VAL A 238 28.36 1.98 -12.78
N ILE A 239 28.59 0.95 -11.97
CA ILE A 239 29.76 0.81 -11.09
C ILE A 239 30.46 -0.52 -11.36
N ASP A 240 31.73 -0.61 -11.00
CA ASP A 240 32.63 -1.76 -11.22
C ASP A 240 32.56 -2.81 -10.10
N GLU A 241 31.49 -2.78 -9.31
CA GLU A 241 31.20 -3.70 -8.20
C GLU A 241 29.80 -4.30 -8.42
N PRO A 242 29.61 -5.62 -8.29
CA PRO A 242 28.35 -6.28 -8.64
C PRO A 242 27.27 -6.16 -7.56
N VAL A 243 26.95 -4.91 -7.19
CA VAL A 243 25.99 -4.56 -6.13
C VAL A 243 24.98 -3.54 -6.63
N LEU A 244 23.82 -3.47 -5.98
CA LEU A 244 22.89 -2.36 -6.13
C LEU A 244 23.16 -1.38 -4.99
N ARG A 245 23.76 -0.24 -5.32
CA ARG A 245 23.99 0.83 -4.36
C ARG A 245 22.85 1.84 -4.43
N LEU A 246 22.19 2.06 -3.31
CA LEU A 246 21.14 3.07 -3.17
C LEU A 246 21.63 4.17 -2.23
N ALA A 247 21.44 5.43 -2.61
CA ALA A 247 21.77 6.56 -1.75
C ALA A 247 20.72 7.68 -1.83
N SER A 248 20.38 8.26 -0.69
CA SER A 248 19.63 9.52 -0.61
C SER A 248 20.53 10.56 0.03
N LEU A 249 20.88 11.59 -0.72
CA LEU A 249 21.79 12.64 -0.29
C LEU A 249 21.15 13.54 0.77
N ASP A 250 19.85 13.75 0.69
CA ASP A 250 19.09 14.57 1.64
C ASP A 250 18.81 13.84 2.97
N LEU A 251 18.72 12.51 2.96
CA LEU A 251 18.57 11.71 4.18
C LEU A 251 19.90 11.24 4.78
N ASP A 252 21.03 11.52 4.12
CA ASP A 252 22.34 10.96 4.46
C ASP A 252 22.31 9.44 4.66
N ALA A 253 21.57 8.75 3.78
CA ALA A 253 21.31 7.33 3.87
C ALA A 253 21.88 6.60 2.66
N ARG A 254 22.56 5.48 2.91
CA ARG A 254 23.18 4.63 1.88
C ARG A 254 23.02 3.15 2.21
N ALA A 255 22.83 2.34 1.19
CA ALA A 255 22.81 0.88 1.29
C ALA A 255 23.52 0.26 0.08
N GLU A 256 24.26 -0.81 0.31
CA GLU A 256 24.82 -1.67 -0.73
C GLU A 256 24.16 -3.03 -0.63
N ILE A 257 23.39 -3.38 -1.66
CA ILE A 257 22.53 -4.56 -1.66
C ILE A 257 23.15 -5.62 -2.57
N THR A 258 23.41 -6.79 -2.00
CA THR A 258 23.95 -7.96 -2.69
C THR A 258 22.93 -9.08 -2.84
N ASP A 259 21.98 -9.18 -1.91
CA ASP A 259 20.93 -10.20 -1.87
C ASP A 259 19.59 -9.64 -2.36
N LEU A 260 18.87 -10.39 -3.20
CA LEU A 260 17.61 -9.92 -3.76
C LEU A 260 16.51 -9.74 -2.70
N SER A 261 16.52 -10.50 -1.60
CA SER A 261 15.50 -10.39 -0.55
C SER A 261 15.53 -9.03 0.15
N GLU A 262 16.71 -8.41 0.25
CA GLU A 262 16.88 -7.09 0.87
C GLU A 262 16.22 -5.95 0.06
N VAL A 263 16.05 -6.14 -1.25
CA VAL A 263 15.31 -5.20 -2.11
C VAL A 263 13.83 -5.18 -1.75
N PHE A 264 13.27 -6.30 -1.29
CA PHE A 264 11.88 -6.41 -0.87
C PHE A 264 11.65 -6.06 0.62
N ASP A 265 12.72 -5.86 1.39
CA ASP A 265 12.65 -5.41 2.77
C ASP A 265 12.65 -3.88 2.87
N PHE A 266 11.45 -3.31 2.74
CA PHE A 266 11.23 -1.86 2.83
C PHE A 266 11.43 -1.26 4.23
N ALA A 267 11.48 -2.09 5.28
CA ALA A 267 11.55 -1.63 6.67
C ALA A 267 12.98 -1.60 7.23
N ARG A 268 13.93 -2.20 6.52
CA ARG A 268 15.33 -2.32 6.93
C ARG A 268 16.06 -0.99 7.11
N ASP A 269 15.73 0.00 6.29
CA ASP A 269 16.43 1.28 6.20
C ASP A 269 15.49 2.40 5.70
N TYR A 270 16.00 3.63 5.62
CA TYR A 270 15.24 4.79 5.14
C TYR A 270 15.10 4.88 3.61
N LEU A 271 15.59 3.89 2.85
CA LEU A 271 15.62 3.87 1.39
C LEU A 271 14.50 3.02 0.78
N GLY A 272 13.50 2.64 1.57
CA GLY A 272 12.34 1.85 1.10
C GLY A 272 11.65 2.42 -0.14
N LEU A 273 11.67 3.75 -0.33
CA LEU A 273 11.13 4.37 -1.54
C LEU A 273 11.99 4.11 -2.79
N LEU A 274 13.32 4.13 -2.67
CA LEU A 274 14.23 3.77 -3.77
C LEU A 274 14.12 2.28 -4.09
N LYS A 275 14.00 1.42 -3.08
CA LYS A 275 13.71 0.00 -3.28
C LYS A 275 12.42 -0.21 -4.06
N ALA A 276 11.35 0.52 -3.70
CA ALA A 276 10.09 0.47 -4.42
C ALA A 276 10.22 0.96 -5.87
N ALA A 277 11.03 2.00 -6.12
CA ALA A 277 11.31 2.49 -7.47
C ALA A 277 12.07 1.45 -8.32
N VAL A 278 13.09 0.79 -7.75
CA VAL A 278 13.83 -0.31 -8.40
C VAL A 278 12.90 -1.46 -8.81
N ILE A 279 11.97 -1.83 -7.94
CA ILE A 279 10.97 -2.87 -8.21
C ILE A 279 9.98 -2.40 -9.28
N ALA A 280 9.47 -1.17 -9.18
CA ALA A 280 8.49 -0.60 -10.11
C ALA A 280 9.06 -0.39 -11.52
N ALA A 281 10.34 -0.04 -11.63
CA ALA A 281 11.08 0.06 -12.89
C ALA A 281 11.36 -1.32 -13.52
N GLY A 282 11.16 -2.40 -12.76
CA GLY A 282 11.41 -3.76 -13.21
C GLY A 282 12.89 -4.14 -13.25
N LEU A 283 13.79 -3.34 -12.65
CA LEU A 283 15.20 -3.69 -12.50
C LEU A 283 15.35 -4.98 -11.69
N ILE A 284 14.60 -5.08 -10.59
CA ILE A 284 14.46 -6.28 -9.77
C ILE A 284 12.95 -6.51 -9.60
N PRO A 285 12.30 -7.20 -10.55
CA PRO A 285 10.85 -7.22 -10.65
C PRO A 285 10.19 -8.10 -9.56
N PRO A 286 8.90 -7.88 -9.22
CA PRO A 286 8.20 -8.61 -8.16
C PRO A 286 8.21 -10.14 -8.31
N GLY A 287 8.32 -10.67 -9.53
CA GLY A 287 8.41 -12.11 -9.75
C GLY A 287 9.62 -12.77 -9.07
N MET A 288 10.67 -12.00 -8.77
CA MET A 288 11.88 -12.49 -8.08
C MET A 288 11.77 -12.50 -6.55
N GLU A 289 10.67 -12.00 -5.98
CA GLU A 289 10.47 -12.02 -4.53
C GLU A 289 10.53 -13.47 -4.01
N GLY A 290 11.51 -13.77 -3.16
CA GLY A 290 11.70 -15.10 -2.57
C GLY A 290 12.45 -16.11 -3.44
N CYS A 291 13.06 -15.72 -4.57
CA CYS A 291 13.84 -16.65 -5.40
C CYS A 291 15.20 -17.05 -4.80
N GLY A 292 15.71 -16.28 -3.82
CA GLY A 292 16.98 -16.57 -3.13
C GLY A 292 18.24 -16.34 -3.96
N GLY A 293 18.15 -15.57 -5.06
CA GLY A 293 19.28 -15.21 -5.92
C GLY A 293 20.03 -13.94 -5.47
N SER A 294 21.15 -13.65 -6.13
CA SER A 294 21.94 -12.44 -5.87
C SER A 294 21.66 -11.32 -6.87
N VAL A 295 21.94 -10.08 -6.46
CA VAL A 295 21.91 -8.89 -7.34
C VAL A 295 22.94 -9.03 -8.47
N ALA A 296 24.10 -9.63 -8.18
CA ALA A 296 25.15 -9.89 -9.16
C ALA A 296 24.67 -10.75 -10.33
N ASP A 297 23.83 -11.76 -10.07
CA ASP A 297 23.28 -12.63 -11.12
C ASP A 297 22.36 -11.86 -12.07
N VAL A 298 21.56 -10.94 -11.53
CA VAL A 298 20.67 -10.07 -12.31
C VAL A 298 21.49 -9.13 -13.19
N PHE A 299 22.48 -8.45 -12.60
CA PHE A 299 23.29 -7.46 -13.31
C PHE A 299 24.25 -8.09 -14.32
N SER A 300 24.76 -9.29 -14.06
CA SER A 300 25.56 -10.03 -15.03
C SER A 300 24.82 -10.23 -16.35
N ARG A 301 23.50 -10.42 -16.30
CA ARG A 301 22.63 -10.53 -17.48
C ARG A 301 22.28 -9.17 -18.09
N MET A 302 22.00 -8.17 -17.26
CA MET A 302 21.46 -6.88 -17.68
C MET A 302 22.52 -5.90 -18.21
N ILE A 303 23.68 -5.85 -17.56
CA ILE A 303 24.73 -4.84 -17.81
C ILE A 303 26.12 -5.45 -18.03
N GLY A 304 26.35 -6.68 -17.58
CA GLY A 304 27.60 -7.42 -17.79
C GLY A 304 28.21 -7.92 -16.48
N PRO A 305 29.10 -8.93 -16.55
CA PRO A 305 29.66 -9.56 -15.36
C PRO A 305 30.54 -8.60 -14.56
N GLY A 306 30.44 -8.67 -13.23
CA GLY A 306 31.24 -7.85 -12.31
C GLY A 306 30.77 -6.40 -12.18
N LEU A 307 29.74 -5.98 -12.91
CA LEU A 307 29.19 -4.63 -12.87
C LEU A 307 27.96 -4.53 -11.97
N GLY A 308 27.74 -3.35 -11.43
CA GLY A 308 26.56 -3.01 -10.65
C GLY A 308 25.95 -1.66 -11.04
N LEU A 309 24.94 -1.26 -10.28
CA LEU A 309 24.24 0.01 -10.47
C LEU A 309 24.27 0.81 -9.17
N GLU A 310 24.54 2.11 -9.30
CA GLU A 310 24.31 3.08 -8.25
C GLU A 310 23.15 3.98 -8.64
N ILE A 311 22.17 4.09 -7.74
CA ILE A 311 21.04 5.00 -7.87
C ILE A 311 21.10 5.98 -6.70
N THR A 312 21.16 7.27 -7.03
CA THR A 312 21.15 8.32 -6.02
C THR A 312 19.94 9.22 -6.17
N SER A 313 19.41 9.71 -5.06
CA SER A 313 18.36 10.72 -5.06
C SER A 313 18.70 11.91 -4.19
N ARG A 314 18.08 13.04 -4.51
CA ARG A 314 18.15 14.27 -3.74
C ARG A 314 16.83 15.03 -3.87
N VAL A 315 16.24 15.38 -2.74
CA VAL A 315 15.12 16.33 -2.67
C VAL A 315 15.61 17.64 -2.06
N ASN A 316 15.52 18.73 -2.82
CA ASN A 316 16.03 20.03 -2.40
C ASN A 316 15.04 20.79 -1.52
N ASP A 317 15.38 20.95 -0.23
CA ASP A 317 14.78 21.95 0.68
C ASP A 317 13.24 21.90 0.80
N ILE A 318 12.61 20.74 0.60
CA ILE A 318 11.16 20.55 0.81
C ILE A 318 10.93 19.79 2.12
N PRO A 319 10.22 20.38 3.10
CA PRO A 319 9.88 19.67 4.33
C PRO A 319 8.88 18.54 4.08
N LYS A 320 8.99 17.47 4.86
CA LYS A 320 7.99 16.40 4.89
C LYS A 320 6.62 16.99 5.20
N GLY A 321 5.59 16.54 4.48
CA GLY A 321 4.22 17.05 4.63
C GLY A 321 3.91 18.31 3.82
N SER A 322 4.78 18.71 2.88
CA SER A 322 4.56 19.85 1.96
C SER A 322 3.32 19.76 1.09
N ARG A 323 2.68 18.58 0.98
CA ARG A 323 1.55 18.28 0.10
C ARG A 323 1.85 18.46 -1.40
N LEU A 324 3.13 18.49 -1.78
CA LEU A 324 3.58 18.59 -3.18
C LEU A 324 3.82 17.24 -3.86
N ALA A 325 3.30 16.15 -3.27
CA ALA A 325 3.46 14.77 -3.72
C ALA A 325 4.92 14.32 -3.99
N VAL A 326 5.87 14.87 -3.23
CA VAL A 326 7.32 14.64 -3.43
C VAL A 326 7.67 13.16 -3.52
N SER A 327 7.18 12.33 -2.59
CA SER A 327 7.50 10.90 -2.55
C SER A 327 7.00 10.13 -3.79
N THR A 328 5.84 10.49 -4.31
CA THR A 328 5.29 9.83 -5.51
C THR A 328 6.07 10.22 -6.76
N ASN A 329 6.42 11.51 -6.89
CA ASN A 329 7.23 11.96 -8.02
C ASN A 329 8.66 11.43 -7.94
N LEU A 330 9.24 11.33 -6.74
CA LEU A 330 10.55 10.72 -6.54
C LEU A 330 10.56 9.23 -6.91
N LEU A 331 9.48 8.48 -6.63
CA LEU A 331 9.36 7.09 -7.06
C LEU A 331 9.22 6.94 -8.58
N GLY A 332 8.58 7.92 -9.24
CA GLY A 332 8.39 7.93 -10.69
C GLY A 332 9.58 8.47 -11.49
N SER A 333 10.52 9.13 -10.82
CA SER A 333 11.77 9.67 -11.38
C SER A 333 12.85 8.60 -11.46
#